data_AF-A0A131XV70-F1
#
_entry.id   AF-A0A131XV70-F1
#
_cell.length_a   1.000
_cell.length_b   1.000
_cell.length_c   1.000
_cell.angle_alpha   90.00
_cell.angle_beta   90.00
_cell.angle_gamma   90.00
#
_symmetry.space_group_name_H-M   'P 1'
#
loop_
_entity.id
_entity.type
_entity.pdbx_description
1 polymer ?
#
loop_
_entity_poly.entity_id
_entity_poly.type
_entity_poly.pdbx_seq_one_letter_code
_entity_poly.pdbx_strand_id
1 'polypeptide(L)'
;MFLVLLLLLSGDVELNPGPLTKAEQMTKIETMLEGLTVSMANVTIKLSNIESKQEEFEKKLDNLVKSNDHLEKRVADFEDQNKRIEEHIDDLENRSRRCNLVFYGIPDGKRNESWEESKNHVVQICNEIMEINPTTIQRAHRIGYFKDGFKRPVIVNFMSWTEKEDILHSGFKFKNTDFSVSEDFSNSLREKRRNLWNHSKQIRQDKSNKVHLSYDKLVVNGDVFIWDTER
;
A
#
# COMPACT_ATOMS: atom_id res chain seq x y z
N MET A 1 73.34 5.49 76.38
CA MET A 1 73.72 5.35 74.95
C MET A 1 74.04 3.91 74.56
N PHE A 2 74.86 3.17 75.32
CA PHE A 2 75.27 1.79 75.00
C PHE A 2 74.10 0.76 74.94
N LEU A 3 73.12 0.87 75.84
CA LEU A 3 72.00 -0.09 75.92
C LEU A 3 71.03 0.00 74.73
N VAL A 4 70.84 1.19 74.17
CA VAL A 4 69.92 1.45 73.03
C VAL A 4 70.52 0.89 71.73
N LEU A 5 71.83 1.05 71.55
CA LEU A 5 72.56 0.50 70.41
C LEU A 5 72.55 -1.04 70.42
N LEU A 6 72.62 -1.68 71.60
CA LEU A 6 72.55 -3.13 71.72
C LEU A 6 71.18 -3.72 71.33
N LEU A 7 70.10 -2.99 71.63
CA LEU A 7 68.73 -3.36 71.26
C LEU A 7 68.49 -3.26 69.75
N LEU A 8 68.99 -2.22 69.08
CA LEU A 8 68.88 -2.07 67.63
C LEU A 8 69.67 -3.13 66.84
N LEU A 9 70.76 -3.64 67.40
CA LEU A 9 71.55 -4.73 66.81
C LEU A 9 70.89 -6.11 66.92
N SER A 10 69.86 -6.27 67.76
CA SER A 10 69.16 -7.54 67.95
C SER A 10 68.19 -7.90 66.81
N GLY A 11 67.95 -6.99 65.86
CA GLY A 11 67.13 -7.21 64.67
C GLY A 11 65.62 -7.26 64.91
N ASP A 12 65.18 -7.59 66.13
CA ASP A 12 63.77 -7.71 66.52
C ASP A 12 63.13 -6.37 66.96
N VAL A 13 63.92 -5.28 67.01
CA VAL A 13 63.47 -3.97 67.47
C VAL A 13 63.97 -2.88 66.52
N GLU A 14 63.05 -2.32 65.73
CA GLU A 14 63.33 -1.15 64.89
C GLU A 14 62.99 0.16 65.61
N LEU A 15 63.73 1.21 65.30
CA LEU A 15 63.38 2.57 65.73
C LEU A 15 62.02 2.93 65.13
N ASN A 16 60.97 2.98 65.94
CA ASN A 16 59.70 3.57 65.54
C ASN A 16 59.99 5.02 65.14
N PRO A 17 59.87 5.39 63.85
CA PRO A 17 60.24 6.72 63.38
C PRO A 17 59.35 7.83 63.97
N GLY A 18 58.32 7.46 64.74
CA GLY A 18 57.34 8.39 65.27
C GLY A 18 56.41 8.86 64.15
N PRO A 19 55.41 9.69 64.48
CA PRO A 19 54.60 10.33 63.46
C PRO A 19 55.49 11.16 62.53
N LEU A 20 55.22 11.09 61.22
CA LEU A 20 55.93 11.87 60.19
C LEU A 20 56.19 13.30 60.65
N THR A 21 57.39 13.78 60.40
CA THR A 21 57.72 15.19 60.65
C THR A 21 56.86 16.08 59.76
N LYS A 22 56.62 17.34 60.17
CA LYS A 22 55.83 18.29 59.36
C LYS A 22 56.37 18.43 57.93
N ALA A 23 57.69 18.32 57.74
CA ALA A 23 58.32 18.37 56.42
C ALA A 23 57.97 17.16 55.55
N GLU A 24 57.99 15.93 56.10
CA GLU A 24 57.63 14.71 55.36
C GLU A 24 56.13 14.62 55.07
N GLN A 25 55.28 15.17 55.95
CA GLN A 25 53.86 15.31 55.65
C GLN A 25 53.64 16.29 54.49
N MET A 26 54.40 17.38 54.44
CA MET A 26 54.28 18.43 53.43
C MET A 26 54.76 17.95 52.06
N THR A 27 55.86 17.21 51.96
CA THR A 27 56.33 16.61 50.70
C THR A 27 55.37 15.54 50.16
N LYS A 28 54.73 14.77 51.05
CA LYS A 28 53.71 13.79 50.66
C LYS A 28 52.43 14.46 50.14
N ILE A 29 52.06 15.60 50.72
CA ILE A 29 50.95 16.44 50.23
C ILE A 29 51.31 17.05 48.87
N GLU A 30 52.53 17.57 48.68
CA GLU A 30 52.99 18.14 47.41
C GLU A 30 52.94 17.13 46.26
N THR A 31 53.48 15.92 46.48
CA THR A 31 53.44 14.84 45.48
C THR A 31 52.02 14.38 45.15
N MET A 32 51.13 14.32 46.15
CA MET A 32 49.69 14.09 45.91
C MET A 32 49.06 15.23 45.12
N LEU A 33 49.41 16.48 45.40
CA LEU A 33 48.91 17.65 44.68
C LEU A 33 49.34 17.63 43.21
N GLU A 34 50.60 17.28 42.93
CA GLU A 34 51.12 17.10 41.57
C GLU A 34 50.42 15.96 40.83
N GLY A 35 50.19 14.82 41.49
CA GLY A 35 49.40 13.73 40.89
C GLY A 35 47.98 14.17 40.56
N LEU A 36 47.36 14.97 41.45
CA LEU A 36 46.02 15.49 41.27
C LEU A 36 45.95 16.49 40.11
N THR A 37 46.91 17.41 39.98
CA THR A 37 46.96 18.39 38.86
C THR A 37 47.12 17.70 37.51
N VAL A 38 47.96 16.67 37.41
CA VAL A 38 48.10 15.86 36.19
C VAL A 38 46.79 15.14 35.86
N SER A 39 46.14 14.53 36.86
CA SER A 39 44.84 13.87 36.65
C SER A 39 43.76 14.86 36.19
N MET A 40 43.74 16.06 36.76
CA MET A 40 42.83 17.14 36.41
C MET A 40 43.04 17.58 34.96
N ALA A 41 44.29 17.76 34.52
CA ALA A 41 44.61 18.09 33.14
C ALA A 41 44.10 17.01 32.15
N ASN A 42 44.28 15.73 32.49
CA ASN A 42 43.77 14.62 31.68
C ASN A 42 42.24 14.61 31.58
N VAL A 43 41.53 14.92 32.67
CA VAL A 43 40.07 15.04 32.67
C VAL A 43 39.63 16.20 31.78
N THR A 44 40.29 17.37 31.87
CA THR A 44 39.98 18.54 31.03
C THR A 44 40.15 18.22 29.54
N ILE A 45 41.21 17.51 29.16
CA ILE A 45 41.44 17.08 27.77
C ILE A 45 40.32 16.13 27.30
N LYS A 46 39.94 15.15 28.13
CA LYS A 46 38.85 14.23 27.79
C LYS A 46 37.51 14.95 27.66
N LEU A 47 37.24 15.94 28.52
CA LEU A 47 36.03 16.75 28.48
C LEU A 47 35.95 17.54 27.18
N SER A 48 37.02 18.24 26.80
CA SER A 48 37.09 18.98 25.53
C SER A 48 36.89 18.07 24.30
N ASN A 49 37.44 16.85 24.34
CA ASN A 49 37.23 15.87 23.27
C ASN A 49 35.77 15.38 23.20
N ILE A 50 35.09 15.24 24.35
CA ILE A 50 33.67 14.85 24.41
C ILE A 50 32.80 15.98 23.86
N GLU A 51 33.05 17.23 24.26
CA GLU A 51 32.35 18.41 23.75
C GLU A 51 32.45 18.49 22.22
N SER A 52 33.66 18.30 21.67
CA SER A 52 33.89 18.30 20.23
C SER A 52 33.11 17.21 19.50
N LYS A 53 33.05 15.99 20.06
CA LYS A 53 32.27 14.88 19.49
C LYS A 53 30.77 15.09 19.62
N GLN A 54 30.32 15.71 20.70
CA GLN A 54 28.93 16.05 20.92
C GLN A 54 28.44 17.03 19.84
N GLU A 55 29.20 18.09 19.56
CA GLU A 55 28.87 19.02 18.47
C GLU A 55 28.82 18.32 17.10
N GLU A 56 29.73 17.37 16.84
CA GLU A 56 29.72 16.60 15.58
C GLU A 56 28.47 15.70 15.48
N PHE A 57 28.07 15.06 16.58
CA PHE A 57 26.86 14.25 16.61
C PHE A 57 25.59 15.07 16.47
N GLU A 58 25.51 16.24 17.11
CA GLU A 58 24.38 17.16 16.95
C GLU A 58 24.22 17.60 15.49
N LYS A 59 25.32 17.92 14.80
CA LYS A 59 25.30 18.23 13.36
C LYS A 59 24.84 17.05 12.51
N LYS A 60 25.32 15.83 12.80
CA LYS A 60 24.88 14.62 12.10
C LYS A 60 23.40 14.34 12.33
N LEU A 61 22.91 14.55 13.55
CA LEU A 61 21.50 14.36 13.91
C LEU A 61 20.61 15.36 13.17
N ASP A 62 20.98 16.64 13.16
CA ASP A 62 20.25 17.67 12.41
C ASP A 62 20.18 17.35 10.89
N ASN A 63 21.29 16.87 10.32
CA ASN A 63 21.30 16.42 8.93
C ASN A 63 20.39 15.20 8.68
N LEU A 64 20.37 14.24 9.62
CA LEU A 64 19.49 13.07 9.53
C LEU A 64 18.02 13.45 9.63
N VAL A 65 17.67 14.35 10.55
CA VAL A 65 16.30 14.87 10.69
C VAL A 65 15.86 15.54 9.40
N LYS A 66 16.67 16.45 8.84
CA LYS A 66 16.38 17.11 7.56
C LYS A 66 16.24 16.12 6.39
N SER A 67 17.08 15.09 6.34
CA SER A 67 16.97 14.04 5.33
C SER A 67 15.70 13.22 5.50
N ASN A 68 15.30 12.92 6.74
CA ASN A 68 14.07 12.19 7.03
C ASN A 68 12.83 12.98 6.61
N ASP A 69 12.76 14.26 6.98
CA ASP A 69 11.68 15.16 6.56
C ASP A 69 11.57 15.26 5.02
N HIS A 70 12.72 15.27 4.33
CA HIS A 70 12.74 15.28 2.88
C HIS A 70 12.23 13.96 2.28
N LEU A 71 12.60 12.82 2.88
CA LEU A 71 12.14 11.51 2.45
C LEU A 71 10.63 11.35 2.69
N GLU A 72 10.11 11.76 3.84
CA GLU A 72 8.68 11.71 4.14
C GLU A 72 7.85 12.51 3.13
N LYS A 73 8.31 13.72 2.77
CA LYS A 73 7.67 14.53 1.71
C LYS A 73 7.68 13.81 0.37
N ARG A 74 8.81 13.22 -0.02
CA ARG A 74 8.93 12.49 -1.28
C ARG A 74 8.05 11.25 -1.32
N VAL A 75 7.91 10.54 -0.20
CA VAL A 75 7.00 9.39 -0.09
C VAL A 75 5.56 9.84 -0.29
N ALA A 76 5.13 10.90 0.41
CA ALA A 76 3.78 11.45 0.23
C ALA A 76 3.52 11.91 -1.22
N ASP A 77 4.49 12.58 -1.86
CA ASP A 77 4.39 12.98 -3.26
C ASP A 77 4.25 11.77 -4.20
N PHE A 78 5.02 10.70 -3.95
CA PHE A 78 4.92 9.47 -4.75
C PHE A 78 3.62 8.70 -4.54
N GLU A 79 3.08 8.68 -3.32
CA GLU A 79 1.78 8.10 -3.03
C GLU A 79 0.65 8.83 -3.77
N ASP A 80 0.66 10.17 -3.76
CA ASP A 80 -0.30 10.98 -4.52
C ASP A 80 -0.16 10.78 -6.03
N GLN A 81 1.07 10.73 -6.55
CA GLN A 81 1.32 10.46 -7.97
C GLN A 81 0.83 9.06 -8.38
N ASN A 82 1.10 8.04 -7.57
CA ASN A 82 0.65 6.68 -7.82
C ASN A 82 -0.88 6.61 -7.86
N LYS A 83 -1.57 7.23 -6.89
CA LYS A 83 -3.04 7.30 -6.87
C LYS A 83 -3.58 7.94 -8.15
N ARG A 84 -3.03 9.07 -8.58
CA ARG A 84 -3.46 9.74 -9.83
C ARG A 84 -3.21 8.88 -11.06
N ILE A 85 -2.11 8.14 -11.10
CA ILE A 85 -1.79 7.23 -12.21
C ILE A 85 -2.78 6.07 -12.24
N GLU A 86 -3.09 5.47 -11.09
CA GLU A 86 -4.07 4.38 -10.99
C GLU A 86 -5.47 4.83 -11.43
N GLU A 87 -5.92 6.00 -10.98
CA GLU A 87 -7.19 6.60 -11.41
C GLU A 87 -7.22 6.88 -12.92
N HIS A 88 -6.10 7.37 -13.48
CA HIS A 88 -6.00 7.64 -14.90
C HIS A 88 -6.01 6.36 -15.74
N ILE A 89 -5.30 5.31 -15.30
CA ILE A 89 -5.31 4.01 -15.96
C ILE A 89 -6.72 3.41 -15.93
N ASP A 90 -7.41 3.49 -14.79
CA ASP A 90 -8.78 2.99 -14.66
C ASP A 90 -9.76 3.73 -15.59
N ASP A 91 -9.67 5.06 -15.68
CA ASP A 91 -10.48 5.84 -16.63
C ASP A 91 -10.18 5.42 -18.07
N LEU A 92 -8.90 5.38 -18.48
CA LEU A 92 -8.50 4.98 -19.84
C LEU A 92 -8.96 3.57 -20.19
N GLU A 93 -8.81 2.62 -19.27
CA GLU A 93 -9.27 1.25 -19.43
C GLU A 93 -10.79 1.21 -19.66
N ASN A 94 -11.56 1.90 -18.83
CA ASN A 94 -13.01 2.00 -19.00
C ASN A 94 -13.39 2.70 -20.32
N ARG A 95 -12.68 3.77 -20.74
CA ARG A 95 -12.92 4.42 -22.04
C ARG A 95 -12.75 3.45 -23.20
N SER A 96 -11.71 2.62 -23.14
CA SER A 96 -11.41 1.63 -24.16
C SER A 96 -12.46 0.51 -24.24
N ARG A 97 -13.12 0.21 -23.11
CA ARG A 97 -14.13 -0.85 -22.97
C ARG A 97 -15.57 -0.38 -23.16
N ARG A 98 -15.82 0.92 -23.33
CA ARG A 98 -17.16 1.51 -23.46
C ARG A 98 -18.04 0.80 -24.49
N CYS A 99 -17.49 0.46 -25.65
CA CYS A 99 -18.24 -0.24 -26.70
C CYS A 99 -18.17 -1.76 -26.58
N ASN A 100 -17.86 -2.30 -25.40
CA ASN A 100 -17.83 -3.73 -25.14
C ASN A 100 -19.06 -4.18 -24.33
N LEU A 101 -19.60 -5.34 -24.69
CA LEU A 101 -20.55 -6.10 -23.87
C LEU A 101 -20.02 -7.50 -23.60
N VAL A 102 -20.42 -8.06 -22.48
CA VAL A 102 -20.16 -9.45 -22.12
C VAL A 102 -21.48 -10.20 -22.10
N PHE A 103 -21.57 -11.25 -22.92
CA PHE A 103 -22.72 -12.14 -23.00
C PHE A 103 -22.44 -13.41 -22.20
N TYR A 104 -23.40 -13.82 -21.40
CA TYR A 104 -23.37 -15.02 -20.57
C TYR A 104 -24.43 -16.02 -21.03
N GLY A 105 -24.24 -17.29 -20.69
CA GLY A 105 -25.22 -18.35 -20.97
C GLY A 105 -25.16 -18.93 -22.39
N ILE A 106 -24.29 -18.40 -23.26
CA ILE A 106 -24.06 -18.94 -24.62
C ILE A 106 -23.42 -20.32 -24.51
N PRO A 107 -24.02 -21.39 -25.10
CA PRO A 107 -23.45 -22.73 -25.10
C PRO A 107 -22.01 -22.74 -25.64
N ASP A 108 -21.11 -23.43 -24.93
CA ASP A 108 -19.68 -23.50 -25.24
C ASP A 108 -19.35 -24.93 -25.69
N GLY A 109 -19.82 -25.30 -26.88
CA GLY A 109 -19.78 -26.68 -27.37
C GLY A 109 -18.40 -27.17 -27.82
N LYS A 110 -17.40 -26.29 -27.90
CA LYS A 110 -16.07 -26.63 -28.39
C LYS A 110 -14.96 -25.80 -27.77
N ARG A 111 -13.82 -26.45 -27.58
CA ARG A 111 -12.62 -25.83 -27.02
C ARG A 111 -12.14 -24.64 -27.86
N ASN A 112 -12.07 -24.84 -29.17
CA ASN A 112 -11.49 -23.90 -30.13
C ASN A 112 -12.59 -23.24 -30.98
N GLU A 113 -13.47 -22.48 -30.34
CA GLU A 113 -14.45 -21.64 -31.05
C GLU A 113 -13.74 -20.45 -31.72
N SER A 114 -14.02 -20.23 -33.00
CA SER A 114 -13.49 -19.10 -33.75
C SER A 114 -14.22 -17.80 -33.40
N TRP A 115 -13.62 -16.67 -33.76
CA TRP A 115 -14.24 -15.36 -33.53
C TRP A 115 -15.52 -15.18 -34.36
N GLU A 116 -15.54 -15.73 -35.57
CA GLU A 116 -16.71 -15.67 -36.45
C GLU A 116 -17.89 -16.49 -35.88
N GLU A 117 -17.60 -17.63 -35.27
CA GLU A 117 -18.62 -18.47 -34.62
C GLU A 117 -19.18 -17.79 -33.37
N SER A 118 -18.30 -17.21 -32.55
CA SER A 118 -18.72 -16.42 -31.39
C SER A 118 -19.60 -15.24 -31.81
N LYS A 119 -19.25 -14.57 -32.91
CA LYS A 119 -20.04 -13.49 -33.51
C LYS A 119 -21.41 -13.98 -33.96
N ASN A 120 -21.46 -15.09 -34.70
CA ASN A 120 -22.71 -15.64 -35.22
C ASN A 120 -23.66 -16.06 -34.09
N HIS A 121 -23.15 -16.68 -33.02
CA HIS A 121 -23.96 -17.00 -31.85
C HIS A 121 -24.58 -15.75 -31.20
N VAL A 122 -23.80 -14.67 -31.06
CA VAL A 122 -24.30 -13.40 -30.51
C VAL A 122 -25.36 -12.79 -31.42
N VAL A 123 -25.12 -12.72 -32.73
CA VAL A 123 -26.08 -12.19 -33.72
C VAL A 123 -27.39 -12.98 -33.66
N GLN A 124 -27.31 -14.31 -33.62
CA GLN A 124 -28.47 -15.19 -33.55
C GLN A 124 -29.30 -14.91 -32.28
N ILE A 125 -28.65 -14.87 -31.11
CA ILE A 125 -29.32 -14.60 -29.82
C ILE A 125 -29.97 -13.21 -29.80
N CYS A 126 -29.27 -12.21 -30.33
CA CYS A 126 -29.81 -10.85 -30.43
C CYS A 126 -31.05 -10.80 -31.33
N ASN A 127 -31.04 -11.50 -32.45
CA ASN A 127 -32.16 -11.53 -33.37
C ASN A 127 -33.35 -12.30 -32.77
N GLU A 128 -33.12 -13.49 -32.21
CA GLU A 128 -34.17 -14.36 -31.66
C GLU A 128 -34.86 -13.79 -30.43
N ILE A 129 -34.10 -13.17 -29.50
CA ILE A 129 -34.64 -12.72 -28.20
C ILE A 129 -34.94 -11.22 -28.21
N MET A 130 -34.08 -10.41 -28.82
CA MET A 130 -34.22 -8.96 -28.78
C MET A 130 -34.87 -8.37 -30.03
N GLU A 131 -34.99 -9.14 -31.12
CA GLU A 131 -35.43 -8.67 -32.44
C GLU A 131 -34.49 -7.58 -32.98
N ILE A 132 -33.21 -7.65 -32.60
CA ILE A 132 -32.15 -6.73 -33.02
C ILE A 132 -31.13 -7.53 -33.83
N ASN A 133 -30.79 -7.03 -35.02
CA ASN A 133 -29.75 -7.60 -35.85
C ASN A 133 -28.47 -6.75 -35.79
N PRO A 134 -27.49 -7.10 -34.94
CA PRO A 134 -26.28 -6.30 -34.80
C PRO A 134 -25.36 -6.45 -36.02
N THR A 135 -25.05 -5.32 -36.66
CA THR A 135 -24.24 -5.26 -37.88
C THR A 135 -22.83 -4.72 -37.63
N THR A 136 -22.60 -4.03 -36.51
CA THR A 136 -21.34 -3.31 -36.26
C THR A 136 -20.36 -4.05 -35.33
N ILE A 137 -20.57 -5.35 -35.10
CA ILE A 137 -19.65 -6.17 -34.30
C ILE A 137 -18.28 -6.23 -34.96
N GLN A 138 -17.28 -5.62 -34.32
CA GLN A 138 -15.89 -5.62 -34.75
C GLN A 138 -15.21 -6.94 -34.39
N ARG A 139 -15.42 -7.42 -33.16
CA ARG A 139 -14.78 -8.63 -32.64
C ARG A 139 -15.66 -9.29 -31.58
N ALA A 140 -15.79 -10.61 -31.63
CA ALA A 140 -16.43 -11.42 -30.60
C ALA A 140 -15.56 -12.64 -30.29
N HIS A 141 -15.34 -12.95 -29.02
CA HIS A 141 -14.58 -14.14 -28.63
C HIS A 141 -14.89 -14.58 -27.19
N ARG A 142 -14.66 -15.85 -26.90
CA ARG A 142 -14.76 -16.40 -25.54
C ARG A 142 -13.67 -15.85 -24.64
N ILE A 143 -14.03 -15.56 -23.39
CA ILE A 143 -13.08 -15.19 -22.33
C ILE A 143 -12.90 -16.32 -21.33
N GLY A 144 -11.67 -16.56 -20.90
CA GLY A 144 -11.31 -17.59 -19.94
C GLY A 144 -10.98 -18.97 -20.54
N TYR A 145 -10.61 -19.89 -19.66
CA TYR A 145 -10.18 -21.24 -20.03
C TYR A 145 -11.38 -22.17 -20.28
N PHE A 146 -11.30 -22.99 -21.33
CA PHE A 146 -12.35 -23.95 -21.67
C PHE A 146 -12.42 -25.07 -20.63
N LYS A 147 -13.62 -25.34 -20.13
CA LYS A 147 -13.89 -26.46 -19.23
C LYS A 147 -15.22 -27.10 -19.60
N ASP A 148 -15.23 -28.43 -19.71
CA ASP A 148 -16.43 -29.17 -20.06
C ASP A 148 -17.57 -28.90 -19.06
N GLY A 149 -18.78 -28.67 -19.58
CA GLY A 149 -19.95 -28.26 -18.81
C GLY A 149 -19.99 -26.79 -18.36
N PHE A 150 -18.95 -25.98 -18.63
CA PHE A 150 -18.95 -24.55 -18.30
C PHE A 150 -19.15 -23.69 -19.54
N LYS A 151 -20.11 -22.76 -19.47
CA LYS A 151 -20.40 -21.80 -20.53
C LYS A 151 -19.51 -20.56 -20.36
N ARG A 152 -18.36 -20.49 -21.04
CA ARG A 152 -17.50 -19.28 -20.98
C ARG A 152 -18.27 -18.06 -21.51
N PRO A 153 -18.13 -16.87 -20.89
CA PRO A 153 -18.72 -15.66 -21.45
C PRO A 153 -18.10 -15.29 -22.80
N VAL A 154 -18.86 -14.61 -23.64
CA VAL A 154 -18.38 -14.02 -24.91
C VAL A 154 -18.25 -12.52 -24.72
N ILE A 155 -17.04 -11.98 -24.90
CA ILE A 155 -16.86 -10.54 -24.99
C ILE A 155 -17.03 -10.09 -26.44
N VAL A 156 -17.79 -9.03 -26.63
CA VAL A 156 -18.14 -8.47 -27.94
C VAL A 156 -17.80 -6.99 -27.94
N ASN A 157 -17.02 -6.56 -28.93
CA ASN A 157 -16.74 -5.16 -29.20
C ASN A 157 -17.56 -4.70 -30.42
N PHE A 158 -18.25 -3.57 -30.25
CA PHE A 158 -19.06 -2.92 -31.27
C PHE A 158 -18.35 -1.67 -31.79
N MET A 159 -18.50 -1.38 -33.09
CA MET A 159 -18.04 -0.11 -33.65
C MET A 159 -19.01 1.04 -33.32
N SER A 160 -20.30 0.74 -33.20
CA SER A 160 -21.33 1.73 -32.88
C SER A 160 -21.70 1.69 -31.40
N TRP A 161 -21.49 2.81 -30.70
CA TRP A 161 -21.97 2.99 -29.32
C TRP A 161 -23.51 2.85 -29.24
N THR A 162 -24.24 3.37 -30.23
CA THR A 162 -25.70 3.31 -30.28
C THR A 162 -26.20 1.87 -30.34
N GLU A 163 -25.60 1.03 -31.19
CA GLU A 163 -26.00 -0.37 -31.31
C GLU A 163 -25.73 -1.16 -30.02
N LYS A 164 -24.60 -0.87 -29.34
CA LYS A 164 -24.30 -1.40 -27.99
C LYS A 164 -25.37 -0.98 -26.98
N GLU A 165 -25.78 0.29 -26.98
CA GLU A 165 -26.81 0.81 -26.07
C GLU A 165 -28.18 0.21 -26.35
N ASP A 166 -28.57 0.02 -27.61
CA ASP A 166 -29.85 -0.59 -27.98
C ASP A 166 -29.97 -2.03 -27.47
N ILE A 167 -28.87 -2.80 -27.58
CA ILE A 167 -28.76 -4.14 -26.99
C ILE A 167 -28.86 -4.08 -25.48
N LEU A 168 -28.12 -3.16 -24.84
CA LEU A 168 -28.11 -3.05 -23.37
C LEU A 168 -29.49 -2.67 -22.82
N HIS A 169 -30.16 -1.70 -23.46
CA HIS A 169 -31.53 -1.30 -23.12
C HIS A 169 -32.54 -2.43 -23.36
N SER A 170 -32.32 -3.28 -24.36
CA SER A 170 -33.16 -4.45 -24.61
C SER A 170 -32.83 -5.65 -23.72
N GLY A 171 -31.82 -5.54 -22.86
CA GLY A 171 -31.34 -6.63 -22.00
C GLY A 171 -32.40 -7.18 -21.05
N PHE A 172 -33.46 -6.43 -20.72
CA PHE A 172 -34.58 -6.94 -19.93
C PHE A 172 -35.35 -8.08 -20.63
N LYS A 173 -35.27 -8.19 -21.97
CA LYS A 173 -35.87 -9.28 -22.75
C LYS A 173 -35.20 -10.64 -22.48
N PHE A 174 -33.97 -10.65 -21.95
CA PHE A 174 -33.31 -11.88 -21.50
C PHE A 174 -33.88 -12.44 -20.19
N LYS A 175 -34.80 -11.72 -19.53
CA LYS A 175 -35.41 -12.19 -18.29
C LYS A 175 -36.13 -13.53 -18.52
N ASN A 176 -35.89 -14.49 -17.62
CA ASN A 176 -36.37 -15.87 -17.71
C ASN A 176 -35.71 -16.74 -18.79
N THR A 177 -34.59 -16.28 -19.35
CA THR A 177 -33.73 -17.11 -20.21
C THR A 177 -32.43 -17.45 -19.48
N ASP A 178 -31.66 -18.39 -20.03
CA ASP A 178 -30.31 -18.71 -19.56
C ASP A 178 -29.29 -17.62 -19.90
N PHE A 179 -29.66 -16.66 -20.76
CA PHE A 179 -28.78 -15.64 -21.28
C PHE A 179 -28.82 -14.39 -20.40
N SER A 180 -27.70 -13.67 -20.38
CA SER A 180 -27.67 -12.31 -19.84
C SER A 180 -26.58 -11.51 -20.51
N VAL A 181 -26.70 -10.19 -20.43
CA VAL A 181 -25.74 -9.24 -20.99
C VAL A 181 -25.34 -8.25 -19.92
N SER A 182 -24.06 -7.90 -19.87
CA SER A 182 -23.54 -6.82 -19.05
C SER A 182 -22.51 -6.00 -19.79
N GLU A 183 -22.26 -4.80 -19.30
CA GLU A 183 -21.12 -4.00 -19.75
C GLU A 183 -19.80 -4.62 -19.28
N ASP A 184 -18.74 -4.37 -20.05
CA ASP A 184 -17.37 -4.72 -19.69
C ASP A 184 -16.71 -3.53 -19.00
N PHE A 185 -16.42 -3.68 -17.71
CA PHE A 185 -15.78 -2.65 -16.88
C PHE A 185 -14.40 -3.13 -16.41
N SER A 186 -13.53 -2.16 -16.09
CA SER A 186 -12.25 -2.43 -15.42
C SER A 186 -12.44 -3.25 -14.14
N ASN A 187 -11.37 -3.87 -13.64
CA ASN A 187 -11.48 -4.63 -12.40
C ASN A 187 -11.96 -3.74 -11.24
N SER A 188 -11.31 -2.59 -11.02
CA SER A 188 -11.65 -1.65 -9.95
C SER A 188 -13.13 -1.26 -9.96
N LEU A 189 -13.66 -0.88 -11.13
CA LEU A 189 -15.07 -0.51 -11.26
C LEU A 189 -16.01 -1.70 -11.03
N ARG A 190 -15.67 -2.91 -11.50
CA ARG A 190 -16.44 -4.13 -11.20
C ARG A 190 -16.51 -4.41 -9.70
N GLU A 191 -15.42 -4.17 -8.96
CA GLU A 191 -15.38 -4.34 -7.50
C GLU A 191 -16.25 -3.31 -6.78
N LYS A 192 -16.13 -2.02 -7.15
CA LYS A 192 -16.99 -0.95 -6.63
C LYS A 192 -18.48 -1.29 -6.83
N ARG A 193 -18.85 -1.68 -8.06
CA ARG A 193 -20.22 -2.09 -8.40
C ARG A 193 -20.68 -3.33 -7.61
N ARG A 194 -19.81 -4.31 -7.40
CA ARG A 194 -20.09 -5.49 -6.58
C ARG A 194 -20.39 -5.11 -5.13
N ASN A 195 -19.59 -4.21 -4.54
CA ASN A 195 -19.79 -3.74 -3.18
C ASN A 195 -21.09 -2.94 -3.04
N LEU A 196 -21.38 -2.04 -3.98
CA LEU A 196 -22.66 -1.30 -4.03
C LEU A 196 -23.87 -2.23 -4.16
N TRP A 197 -23.77 -3.26 -5.01
CA TRP A 197 -24.83 -4.26 -5.13
C TRP A 197 -25.03 -5.06 -3.84
N ASN A 198 -23.94 -5.43 -3.16
CA ASN A 198 -24.01 -6.14 -1.90
C ASN A 198 -24.69 -5.30 -0.81
N HIS A 199 -24.35 -4.01 -0.71
CA HIS A 199 -24.96 -3.10 0.26
C HIS A 199 -26.45 -2.87 -0.02
N SER A 200 -26.84 -2.75 -1.30
CA SER A 200 -28.23 -2.51 -1.68
C SER A 200 -29.16 -3.73 -1.58
N LYS A 201 -28.64 -4.94 -1.28
CA LYS A 201 -29.48 -6.15 -1.15
C LYS A 201 -30.63 -5.98 -0.17
N GLN A 202 -30.38 -5.36 0.99
CA GLN A 202 -31.39 -5.13 2.03
C GLN A 202 -32.41 -4.08 1.57
N ILE A 203 -31.94 -2.98 0.99
CA ILE A 203 -32.78 -1.88 0.49
C ILE A 203 -33.76 -2.37 -0.59
N ARG A 204 -33.32 -3.29 -1.44
CA ARG A 204 -34.12 -3.89 -2.52
C ARG A 204 -35.20 -4.87 -2.06
N GLN A 205 -35.15 -5.34 -0.81
CA GLN A 205 -36.20 -6.22 -0.29
C GLN A 205 -37.53 -5.47 -0.18
N ASP A 206 -37.45 -4.17 0.12
CA ASP A 206 -38.59 -3.27 0.04
C ASP A 206 -38.85 -2.90 -1.43
N LYS A 207 -39.99 -3.38 -1.94
CA LYS A 207 -40.42 -3.18 -3.33
C LYS A 207 -40.80 -1.73 -3.65
N SER A 208 -40.95 -0.87 -2.65
CA SER A 208 -41.19 0.55 -2.87
C SER A 208 -39.93 1.29 -3.35
N ASN A 209 -38.74 0.75 -3.06
CA ASN A 209 -37.48 1.38 -3.39
C ASN A 209 -37.09 1.16 -4.86
N LYS A 210 -36.85 2.27 -5.57
CA LYS A 210 -36.28 2.26 -6.92
C LYS A 210 -34.76 2.29 -6.81
N VAL A 211 -34.14 1.14 -7.04
CA VAL A 211 -32.68 0.95 -6.95
C VAL A 211 -32.11 0.59 -8.31
N HIS A 212 -31.13 1.35 -8.78
CA HIS A 212 -30.35 1.01 -9.98
C HIS A 212 -28.90 1.47 -9.84
N LEU A 213 -28.00 0.83 -10.59
CA LEU A 213 -26.62 1.30 -10.73
C LEU A 213 -26.49 2.16 -11.98
N SER A 214 -25.80 3.29 -11.84
CA SER A 214 -25.36 4.13 -12.94
C SER A 214 -23.84 4.27 -12.86
N TYR A 215 -23.13 3.62 -13.78
CA TYR A 215 -21.66 3.57 -13.79
C TYR A 215 -21.05 3.14 -12.45
N ASP A 216 -20.41 4.05 -11.71
CA ASP A 216 -19.77 3.81 -10.40
C ASP A 216 -20.67 4.17 -9.21
N LYS A 217 -21.95 4.48 -9.45
CA LYS A 217 -22.88 5.02 -8.45
C LYS A 217 -24.11 4.13 -8.29
N LEU A 218 -24.59 4.05 -7.06
CA LEU A 218 -25.87 3.45 -6.71
C LEU A 218 -26.90 4.56 -6.52
N VAL A 219 -28.02 4.46 -7.22
CA VAL A 219 -29.13 5.41 -7.10
C VAL A 219 -30.29 4.70 -6.39
N VAL A 220 -30.71 5.24 -5.24
CA VAL A 220 -31.84 4.76 -4.45
C VAL A 220 -32.84 5.90 -4.30
N ASN A 221 -34.02 5.77 -4.90
CA ASN A 221 -35.09 6.79 -4.83
C ASN A 221 -34.67 8.21 -5.24
N GLY A 222 -33.60 8.34 -6.04
CA GLY A 222 -33.04 9.63 -6.47
C GLY A 222 -31.75 10.01 -5.73
N ASP A 223 -31.50 9.44 -4.56
CA ASP A 223 -30.26 9.66 -3.81
C ASP A 223 -29.11 8.85 -4.39
N VAL A 224 -27.94 9.48 -4.48
CA VAL A 224 -26.75 8.94 -5.15
C VAL A 224 -25.70 8.55 -4.12
N PHE A 225 -25.29 7.29 -4.15
CA PHE A 225 -24.28 6.72 -3.27
C PHE A 225 -23.06 6.28 -4.09
N ILE A 226 -21.86 6.57 -3.59
CA ILE A 226 -20.59 6.22 -4.21
C ILE A 226 -19.83 5.30 -3.24
N TRP A 227 -19.15 4.29 -3.78
CA TRP A 227 -18.29 3.44 -2.97
C TRP A 227 -16.95 4.12 -2.74
N ASP A 228 -16.67 4.45 -1.49
CA ASP A 228 -15.36 4.94 -1.07
C ASP A 228 -14.42 3.75 -0.84
N THR A 229 -13.29 3.74 -1.56
CA THR A 229 -12.26 2.70 -1.46
C THR A 229 -11.22 2.99 -0.39
N GLU A 230 -11.25 4.17 0.25
CA GLU A 230 -10.21 4.64 1.19
C GLU A 230 -10.60 4.50 2.68
N ARG A 231 -11.68 3.77 2.98
CA ARG A 231 -12.13 3.48 4.35
C ARG A 231 -12.02 2.01 4.74
#